data_AF-A0A4R8Q6I5-F1
#
_entry.id   AF-A0A4R8Q6I5-F1
#
_cell.length_a   1.000
_cell.length_b   1.000
_cell.length_c   1.000
_cell.angle_alpha   90.00
_cell.angle_beta   90.00
_cell.angle_gamma   90.00
#
_symmetry.space_group_name_H-M   'P 1'
#
loop_
_entity.id
_entity.type
_entity.pdbx_description
1 polymer ?
#
loop_
_entity_poly.entity_id
_entity_poly.type
_entity_poly.pdbx_seq_one_letter_code
_entity_poly.pdbx_strand_id
1 'polypeptide(L)'
;MAHKSDCVKSAIFALAGTYVVDYHPDEQVQNATLLHYKQAVLSLSLLLKLARQQAPEDRDGEALVAAIAILNMIDVVSPEQRRGQHLTPRWLDGAYLACEILDLTDPGHRYRDAANIQPSAARVGNTIIASRVAILALPMMPLDISNNGKHFGWLRQGPEVNIYRIHGGCGMSPALLSHLSQITHFAAMLHHDPIDTEFVAVQAAQATLTRLLTLPQWYEHETSADCVRRVSLDARTVGELLSQHLDEHGAIKTNEGMTASTAEAWRLAAIIYLQCRVFRLPRTHPDVLEQASSLAACIRLMPTSGYMFTAQTPFFPVFLLGIVAVTEEHSRCALQWFQSVISTRCRSSVPPAFEALERIRAWMTTGVKHDPLPVPDKVTHRAPWWEDVVAYIAETEGTLCLV
;
A
#
# COMPACT_ATOMS: atom_id res chain seq x y z
N MET A 1 -2.56 19.25 -14.10
CA MET A 1 -1.12 18.94 -14.25
C MET A 1 -0.78 18.52 -15.68
N ALA A 2 -1.47 17.54 -16.26
CA ALA A 2 -1.22 17.04 -17.62
C ALA A 2 -1.20 18.11 -18.74
N HIS A 3 -2.06 19.13 -18.69
CA HIS A 3 -2.08 20.22 -19.67
C HIS A 3 -0.88 21.19 -19.56
N LYS A 4 -0.09 21.07 -18.50
CA LYS A 4 0.99 22.01 -18.12
C LYS A 4 2.39 21.39 -18.17
N SER A 5 2.52 20.07 -18.34
CA SER A 5 3.80 19.36 -18.38
C SER A 5 3.74 18.26 -19.44
N ASP A 6 4.54 18.40 -20.49
CA ASP A 6 4.62 17.42 -21.57
C ASP A 6 5.14 16.07 -21.06
N CYS A 7 6.03 16.08 -20.07
CA CYS A 7 6.52 14.86 -19.43
C CYS A 7 5.37 14.08 -18.77
N VAL A 8 4.54 14.76 -17.97
CA VAL A 8 3.37 14.13 -17.32
C VAL A 8 2.36 13.66 -18.36
N LYS A 9 2.10 14.48 -19.40
CA LYS A 9 1.19 14.14 -20.49
C LYS A 9 1.62 12.86 -21.22
N SER A 10 2.89 12.79 -21.61
CA SER A 10 3.44 11.60 -22.27
C SER A 10 3.44 10.38 -21.35
N ALA A 11 3.71 10.54 -20.05
CA ALA A 11 3.61 9.44 -19.09
C ALA A 11 2.16 8.91 -18.98
N ILE A 12 1.16 9.80 -18.93
CA ILE A 12 -0.27 9.41 -18.91
C ILE A 12 -0.63 8.62 -20.17
N PHE A 13 -0.24 9.10 -21.35
CA PHE A 13 -0.54 8.38 -22.60
C PHE A 13 0.19 7.04 -22.69
N ALA A 14 1.42 6.94 -22.16
CA ALA A 14 2.14 5.68 -22.08
C ALA A 14 1.39 4.67 -21.18
N LEU A 15 0.96 5.09 -19.98
CA LEU A 15 0.21 4.20 -19.07
C LEU A 15 -1.16 3.83 -19.63
N ALA A 16 -1.91 4.80 -20.17
CA ALA A 16 -3.21 4.54 -20.77
C ALA A 16 -3.10 3.59 -21.97
N GLY A 17 -2.15 3.83 -22.87
CA GLY A 17 -1.87 2.97 -24.01
C GLY A 17 -1.48 1.55 -23.62
N THR A 18 -0.72 1.41 -22.52
CA THR A 18 -0.35 0.10 -21.95
C THR A 18 -1.59 -0.74 -21.61
N TYR A 19 -2.60 -0.16 -20.97
CA TYR A 19 -3.86 -0.86 -20.69
C TYR A 19 -4.72 -1.06 -21.95
N VAL A 20 -4.81 -0.07 -22.83
CA VAL A 20 -5.61 -0.20 -24.07
C VAL A 20 -5.11 -1.34 -24.94
N VAL A 21 -3.79 -1.52 -25.06
CA VAL A 21 -3.18 -2.61 -25.84
C VAL A 21 -3.56 -4.00 -25.32
N ASP A 22 -3.80 -4.16 -24.01
CA ASP A 22 -4.24 -5.45 -23.45
C ASP A 22 -5.65 -5.84 -23.89
N TYR A 23 -6.55 -4.85 -24.01
CA TYR A 23 -7.92 -5.08 -24.43
C TYR A 23 -8.09 -5.06 -25.95
N HIS A 24 -7.26 -4.27 -26.65
CA HIS A 24 -7.31 -4.07 -28.08
C HIS A 24 -5.89 -4.02 -28.66
N PRO A 25 -5.27 -5.20 -28.93
CA PRO A 25 -3.90 -5.27 -29.46
C PRO A 25 -3.85 -4.75 -30.90
N ASP A 26 -3.54 -3.47 -31.05
CA ASP A 26 -3.37 -2.78 -32.32
C ASP A 26 -1.95 -2.21 -32.43
N GLU A 27 -1.31 -2.43 -33.58
CA GLU A 27 0.09 -2.07 -33.80
C GLU A 27 0.30 -0.54 -33.80
N GLN A 28 -0.68 0.24 -34.27
CA GLN A 28 -0.59 1.70 -34.26
C GLN A 28 -0.68 2.23 -32.83
N VAL A 29 -1.60 1.70 -32.03
CA VAL A 29 -1.72 2.04 -30.61
C VAL A 29 -0.46 1.62 -29.85
N GLN A 30 0.10 0.45 -30.13
CA GLN A 30 1.34 -0.03 -29.53
C GLN A 30 2.53 0.90 -29.87
N ASN A 31 2.68 1.28 -31.14
CA ASN A 31 3.74 2.20 -31.58
C ASN A 31 3.60 3.60 -30.95
N ALA A 32 2.37 4.13 -30.87
CA ALA A 32 2.09 5.41 -30.22
C ALA A 32 2.39 5.36 -28.71
N THR A 33 2.01 4.26 -28.05
CA THR A 33 2.31 4.01 -26.63
C THR A 33 3.81 4.00 -26.38
N LEU A 34 4.56 3.27 -27.20
CA LEU A 34 6.02 3.21 -27.08
C LEU A 34 6.69 4.56 -27.34
N LEU A 35 6.17 5.35 -28.29
CA LEU A 35 6.66 6.70 -28.55
C LEU A 35 6.47 7.60 -27.34
N HIS A 36 5.27 7.61 -26.74
CA HIS A 36 4.99 8.40 -25.54
C HIS A 36 5.82 7.94 -24.35
N TYR A 37 6.03 6.63 -24.17
CA TYR A 37 6.92 6.10 -23.14
C TYR A 37 8.35 6.64 -23.31
N LYS A 38 8.92 6.54 -24.52
CA LYS A 38 10.26 7.06 -24.82
C LYS A 38 10.37 8.56 -24.58
N GLN A 39 9.37 9.34 -24.99
CA GLN A 39 9.31 10.79 -24.76
C GLN A 39 9.28 11.13 -23.27
N ALA A 40 8.45 10.43 -22.49
CA ALA A 40 8.35 10.61 -21.05
C ALA A 40 9.67 10.28 -20.34
N VAL A 41 10.31 9.16 -20.69
CA VAL A 41 11.61 8.76 -20.11
C VAL A 41 12.72 9.77 -20.43
N LEU A 42 12.81 10.23 -21.68
CA LEU A 42 13.80 11.24 -22.08
C LEU A 42 13.59 12.57 -21.35
N SER A 43 12.35 13.03 -21.28
CA SER A 43 11.99 14.27 -20.60
C SER A 43 12.25 14.19 -19.09
N LEU A 44 11.84 13.09 -18.46
CA LEU A 44 12.08 12.84 -17.04
C LEU A 44 13.59 12.78 -16.74
N SER A 45 14.37 12.10 -17.58
CA SER A 45 15.83 12.01 -17.42
C SER A 45 16.49 13.38 -17.45
N LEU A 46 16.03 14.27 -18.35
CA LEU A 46 16.52 15.65 -18.42
C LEU A 46 16.14 16.44 -17.16
N LEU A 47 14.88 16.37 -16.73
CA LEU A 47 14.39 17.10 -15.56
C LEU A 47 15.07 16.63 -14.26
N LEU A 48 15.31 15.31 -14.11
CA LEU A 48 16.06 14.77 -12.99
C LEU A 48 17.52 15.23 -12.98
N LYS A 49 18.16 15.34 -14.16
CA LYS A 49 19.51 15.88 -14.26
C LYS A 49 19.58 17.34 -13.78
N LEU A 50 18.57 18.15 -14.10
CA LEU A 50 18.46 19.52 -13.63
C LEU A 50 18.19 19.59 -12.12
N ALA A 51 17.29 18.75 -11.60
CA ALA A 51 16.96 18.67 -10.17
C ALA A 51 18.16 18.31 -9.28
N ARG A 52 19.15 17.58 -9.82
CA ARG A 52 20.42 17.30 -9.12
C ARG A 52 21.33 18.51 -8.96
N GLN A 53 21.18 19.52 -9.81
CA GLN A 53 21.99 20.74 -9.77
C GLN A 53 21.35 21.82 -8.91
N GLN A 54 20.02 21.90 -8.95
CA GLN A 54 19.23 22.87 -8.19
C GLN A 54 17.90 22.23 -7.79
N ALA A 55 17.51 22.41 -6.53
CA ALA A 55 16.21 21.93 -6.05
C ALA A 55 15.09 22.52 -6.92
N PRO A 56 14.15 21.68 -7.43
CA PRO A 56 13.09 22.16 -8.28
C PRO A 56 12.13 23.05 -7.49
N GLU A 57 11.54 24.03 -8.16
CA GLU A 57 10.44 24.81 -7.60
C GLU A 57 9.24 23.89 -7.31
N ASP A 58 8.38 24.27 -6.36
CA ASP A 58 7.27 23.43 -5.87
C ASP A 58 6.45 22.79 -7.00
N ARG A 59 6.10 23.58 -8.03
CA ARG A 59 5.28 23.14 -9.16
C ARG A 59 6.00 22.13 -10.08
N ASP A 60 7.30 22.34 -10.30
CA ASP A 60 8.11 21.46 -11.15
C ASP A 60 8.43 20.17 -10.41
N GLY A 61 8.64 20.24 -9.09
CA GLY A 61 8.72 19.10 -8.19
C GLY A 61 7.46 18.25 -8.22
N GLU A 62 6.27 18.87 -8.11
CA GLU A 62 5.01 18.14 -8.21
C GLU A 62 4.86 17.41 -9.56
N ALA A 63 5.25 18.05 -10.67
CA ALA A 63 5.20 17.44 -12.00
C ALA A 63 6.20 16.29 -12.15
N LEU A 64 7.40 16.42 -11.58
CA LEU A 64 8.40 15.35 -11.51
C LEU A 64 7.85 14.14 -10.77
N VAL A 65 7.31 14.32 -9.55
CA VAL A 65 6.75 13.23 -8.75
C VAL A 65 5.60 12.55 -9.47
N ALA A 66 4.71 13.32 -10.12
CA ALA A 66 3.62 12.75 -10.92
C ALA A 66 4.15 11.90 -12.08
N ALA A 67 5.12 12.40 -12.85
CA ALA A 67 5.70 11.66 -13.97
C ALA A 67 6.37 10.37 -13.51
N ILE A 68 7.14 10.42 -12.41
CA ILE A 68 7.75 9.24 -11.79
C ILE A 68 6.67 8.26 -11.36
N ALA A 69 5.65 8.69 -10.63
CA ALA A 69 4.58 7.82 -10.13
C ALA A 69 3.84 7.10 -11.27
N ILE A 70 3.56 7.80 -12.38
CA ILE A 70 2.86 7.23 -13.54
C ILE A 70 3.74 6.20 -14.27
N LEU A 71 5.01 6.53 -14.53
CA LEU A 71 5.94 5.59 -15.17
C LEU A 71 6.22 4.38 -14.27
N ASN A 72 6.31 4.61 -12.96
CA ASN A 72 6.45 3.55 -11.97
C ASN A 72 5.25 2.58 -12.01
N MET A 73 4.03 3.09 -12.19
CA MET A 73 2.86 2.22 -12.37
C MET A 73 2.98 1.31 -13.60
N ILE A 74 3.62 1.76 -14.68
CA ILE A 74 3.90 0.90 -15.85
C ILE A 74 4.82 -0.26 -15.46
N ASP A 75 5.86 -0.01 -14.66
CA ASP A 75 6.77 -1.05 -14.14
C ASP A 75 6.05 -2.01 -13.16
N VAL A 76 5.09 -1.53 -12.37
CA VAL A 76 4.26 -2.34 -11.46
C VAL A 76 3.44 -3.37 -12.23
N VAL A 77 2.77 -2.92 -13.30
CA VAL A 77 1.79 -3.73 -14.05
C VAL A 77 2.40 -4.54 -15.19
N SER A 78 3.68 -4.36 -15.48
CA SER A 78 4.41 -5.07 -16.54
C SER A 78 5.42 -6.04 -15.93
N PRO A 79 4.97 -7.15 -15.28
CA PRO A 79 5.86 -8.08 -14.59
C PRO A 79 6.93 -8.70 -15.49
N GLU A 80 6.66 -8.81 -16.79
CA GLU A 80 7.59 -9.28 -17.81
C GLU A 80 8.84 -8.39 -17.99
N GLN A 81 8.78 -7.15 -17.52
CA GLN A 81 9.89 -6.18 -17.59
C GLN A 81 10.69 -6.09 -16.29
N ARG A 82 10.35 -6.91 -15.28
CA ARG A 82 11.03 -6.89 -13.98
C ARG A 82 12.50 -7.30 -14.14
N ARG A 83 13.35 -6.65 -13.34
CA ARG A 83 14.76 -7.04 -13.18
C ARG A 83 14.83 -8.41 -12.48
N GLY A 84 15.99 -9.06 -12.57
CA GLY A 84 16.23 -10.33 -11.86
C GLY A 84 16.07 -10.19 -10.35
N GLN A 85 15.82 -11.32 -9.67
CA GLN A 85 15.44 -11.40 -8.25
C GLN A 85 16.45 -10.75 -7.28
N HIS A 86 17.75 -10.70 -7.64
CA HIS A 86 18.80 -10.12 -6.82
C HIS A 86 19.01 -8.61 -7.03
N LEU A 87 18.24 -7.97 -7.90
CA LEU A 87 18.32 -6.54 -8.17
C LEU A 87 17.11 -5.82 -7.60
N THR A 88 17.31 -4.63 -7.07
CA THR A 88 16.19 -3.76 -6.67
C THR A 88 15.27 -3.52 -7.88
N PRO A 89 13.95 -3.78 -7.75
CA PRO A 89 13.04 -3.56 -8.86
C PRO A 89 12.96 -2.08 -9.26
N ARG A 90 12.76 -1.82 -10.55
CA ARG A 90 12.59 -0.45 -11.08
C ARG A 90 11.46 0.30 -10.39
N TRP A 91 10.37 -0.40 -10.10
CA TRP A 91 9.22 0.21 -9.45
C TRP A 91 9.53 0.68 -8.02
N LEU A 92 10.42 -0.01 -7.32
CA LEU A 92 10.83 0.39 -5.98
C LEU A 92 11.83 1.55 -6.03
N ASP A 93 12.84 1.49 -6.90
CA ASP A 93 13.76 2.60 -7.15
C ASP A 93 13.01 3.88 -7.53
N GLY A 94 12.01 3.76 -8.41
CA GLY A 94 11.15 4.89 -8.81
C GLY A 94 10.35 5.46 -7.65
N ALA A 95 9.86 4.61 -6.74
CA ALA A 95 9.14 5.07 -5.55
C ALA A 95 10.06 5.84 -4.60
N TYR A 96 11.26 5.32 -4.32
CA TYR A 96 12.24 6.02 -3.50
C TYR A 96 12.70 7.33 -4.12
N LEU A 97 12.95 7.37 -5.43
CA LEU A 97 13.27 8.60 -6.13
C LEU A 97 12.14 9.64 -6.03
N ALA A 98 10.88 9.21 -6.14
CA ALA A 98 9.74 10.11 -5.93
C ALA A 98 9.69 10.65 -4.50
N CYS A 99 9.98 9.82 -3.49
CA CYS A 99 10.14 10.27 -2.11
C CYS A 99 11.29 11.27 -1.96
N GLU A 100 12.48 11.01 -2.50
CA GLU A 100 13.60 11.96 -2.44
C GLU A 100 13.24 13.34 -3.02
N ILE A 101 12.49 13.40 -4.13
CA ILE A 101 12.02 14.67 -4.70
C ILE A 101 10.99 15.36 -3.78
N LEU A 102 10.10 14.59 -3.14
CA LEU A 102 9.17 15.15 -2.16
C LEU A 102 9.92 15.72 -0.94
N ASP A 103 11.05 15.14 -0.55
CA ASP A 103 11.90 15.60 0.58
C ASP A 103 12.57 16.91 0.21
N LEU A 104 13.15 16.96 -0.99
CA LEU A 104 13.79 18.16 -1.54
C LEU A 104 12.83 19.33 -1.72
N THR A 105 11.55 19.05 -1.95
CA THR A 105 10.52 20.06 -2.22
C THR A 105 9.55 20.24 -1.06
N ASP A 106 9.86 19.72 0.13
CA ASP A 106 8.99 19.82 1.29
C ASP A 106 8.74 21.28 1.67
N PRO A 107 7.48 21.78 1.60
CA PRO A 107 7.16 23.15 1.99
C PRO A 107 7.33 23.40 3.50
N GLY A 108 7.57 22.37 4.31
CA GLY A 108 7.69 22.46 5.76
C GLY A 108 8.68 23.51 6.26
N HIS A 109 9.74 23.82 5.50
CA HIS A 109 10.68 24.90 5.82
C HIS A 109 10.03 26.29 5.96
N ARG A 110 8.83 26.50 5.39
CA ARG A 110 8.09 27.77 5.44
C ARG A 110 7.15 27.88 6.63
N TYR A 111 6.89 26.78 7.34
CA TYR A 111 5.85 26.69 8.37
C TYR A 111 6.44 26.23 9.70
N ARG A 112 5.99 26.84 10.79
CA ARG A 112 6.37 26.41 12.15
C ARG A 112 5.69 25.12 12.57
N ASP A 113 4.51 24.85 12.04
CA ASP A 113 3.68 23.68 12.36
C ASP A 113 3.24 23.00 11.06
N ALA A 114 3.36 21.68 11.02
CA ALA A 114 2.95 20.84 9.89
C ALA A 114 1.45 20.99 9.57
N ALA A 115 0.61 21.27 10.57
CA ALA A 115 -0.83 21.47 10.37
C ALA A 115 -1.16 22.71 9.51
N ASN A 116 -0.26 23.70 9.48
CA ASN A 116 -0.44 24.94 8.72
C ASN A 116 -0.03 24.81 7.25
N ILE A 117 0.67 23.74 6.88
CA ILE A 117 1.07 23.48 5.50
C ILE A 117 -0.19 23.28 4.66
N GLN A 118 -0.30 23.99 3.53
CA GLN A 118 -1.45 23.89 2.61
C GLN A 118 -1.01 23.23 1.31
N PRO A 119 -0.85 21.88 1.28
CA PRO A 119 -0.45 21.20 0.06
C PRO A 119 -1.57 21.28 -0.99
N SER A 120 -1.20 21.40 -2.25
CA SER A 120 -2.16 21.31 -3.35
C SER A 120 -2.79 19.91 -3.39
N ALA A 121 -4.00 19.79 -3.95
CA ALA A 121 -4.65 18.47 -4.11
C ALA A 121 -3.77 17.50 -4.94
N ALA A 122 -3.04 18.03 -5.92
CA ALA A 122 -2.12 17.22 -6.72
C ALA A 122 -0.91 16.75 -5.92
N ARG A 123 -0.35 17.61 -5.05
CA ARG A 123 0.73 17.22 -4.13
C ARG A 123 0.26 16.11 -3.19
N VAL A 124 -0.91 16.27 -2.57
CA VAL A 124 -1.49 15.24 -1.69
C VAL A 124 -1.62 13.91 -2.44
N GLY A 125 -2.22 13.92 -3.64
CA GLY A 125 -2.38 12.72 -4.45
C GLY A 125 -1.04 12.07 -4.83
N ASN A 126 -0.08 12.85 -5.32
CA ASN A 126 1.25 12.38 -5.70
C ASN A 126 2.02 11.80 -4.50
N THR A 127 1.98 12.48 -3.36
CA THR A 127 2.57 12.02 -2.11
C THR A 127 2.01 10.66 -1.71
N ILE A 128 0.69 10.49 -1.75
CA ILE A 128 0.04 9.23 -1.38
C ILE A 128 0.43 8.11 -2.33
N ILE A 129 0.41 8.34 -3.65
CA ILE A 129 0.76 7.30 -4.64
C ILE A 129 2.23 6.88 -4.52
N ALA A 130 3.16 7.83 -4.43
CA ALA A 130 4.58 7.53 -4.30
C ALA A 130 4.90 6.78 -2.99
N SER A 131 4.42 7.30 -1.87
CA SER A 131 4.65 6.68 -0.55
C SER A 131 3.96 5.34 -0.42
N ARG A 132 2.79 5.12 -1.03
CA ARG A 132 2.10 3.82 -1.05
C ARG A 132 3.04 2.74 -1.58
N VAL A 133 3.69 2.97 -2.72
CA VAL A 133 4.60 1.99 -3.32
C VAL A 133 5.81 1.74 -2.43
N ALA A 134 6.45 2.81 -1.93
CA ALA A 134 7.62 2.69 -1.06
C ALA A 134 7.31 1.96 0.27
N ILE A 135 6.18 2.28 0.90
CA ILE A 135 5.78 1.75 2.21
C ILE A 135 5.27 0.31 2.10
N LEU A 136 4.50 -0.03 1.06
CA LEU A 136 3.93 -1.36 0.92
C LEU A 136 4.92 -2.44 0.45
N ALA A 137 6.12 -2.05 0.03
CA ALA A 137 7.23 -2.98 -0.15
C ALA A 137 7.81 -3.45 1.20
N LEU A 138 7.81 -2.58 2.21
CA LEU A 138 8.46 -2.82 3.51
C LEU A 138 8.00 -4.08 4.27
N PRO A 139 6.69 -4.45 4.27
CA PRO A 139 6.23 -5.61 5.02
C PRO A 139 6.89 -6.93 4.63
N MET A 140 7.34 -7.07 3.38
CA MET A 140 7.96 -8.29 2.85
C MET A 140 9.45 -8.11 2.54
N MET A 141 10.06 -7.02 3.02
CA MET A 141 11.49 -6.75 2.88
C MET A 141 12.24 -6.91 4.21
N PRO A 142 13.53 -7.26 4.16
CA PRO A 142 14.40 -7.27 5.34
C PRO A 142 14.34 -5.91 6.08
N LEU A 143 14.42 -5.98 7.41
CA LEU A 143 14.40 -4.78 8.24
C LEU A 143 15.68 -3.96 8.05
N ASP A 144 15.50 -2.67 7.83
CA ASP A 144 16.59 -1.70 7.73
C ASP A 144 16.27 -0.49 8.61
N ILE A 145 17.08 -0.30 9.66
CA ILE A 145 16.91 0.81 10.61
C ILE A 145 17.26 2.17 9.99
N SER A 146 18.03 2.19 8.90
CA SER A 146 18.38 3.43 8.18
C SER A 146 17.15 4.03 7.48
N ASN A 147 16.15 3.21 7.17
CA ASN A 147 14.86 3.62 6.63
C ASN A 147 13.93 4.18 7.75
N ASN A 148 14.41 5.21 8.43
CA ASN A 148 13.98 5.67 9.76
C ASN A 148 12.64 6.44 9.81
N GLY A 149 11.72 6.21 8.86
CA GLY A 149 10.41 6.84 8.81
C GLY A 149 10.40 8.35 8.53
N LYS A 150 11.57 9.03 8.55
CA LYS A 150 11.68 10.45 8.19
C LYS A 150 11.27 10.71 6.74
N HIS A 151 11.50 9.73 5.87
CA HIS A 151 11.15 9.75 4.44
C HIS A 151 9.66 9.92 4.14
N PHE A 152 8.77 9.91 5.14
CA PHE A 152 7.33 9.99 4.92
C PHE A 152 6.64 11.07 5.77
N GLY A 153 7.40 12.03 6.30
CA GLY A 153 6.86 13.10 7.16
C GLY A 153 5.70 13.88 6.53
N TRP A 154 5.71 14.05 5.20
CA TRP A 154 4.64 14.71 4.44
C TRP A 154 3.26 14.07 4.55
N LEU A 155 3.15 12.78 4.91
CA LEU A 155 1.85 12.10 5.00
C LEU A 155 0.99 12.66 6.11
N ARG A 156 1.62 13.34 7.08
CA ARG A 156 0.99 13.95 8.24
C ARG A 156 0.97 15.48 8.15
N GLN A 157 1.25 16.06 6.99
CA GLN A 157 1.21 17.50 6.77
C GLN A 157 -0.19 17.97 6.36
N GLY A 158 -0.52 19.19 6.81
CA GLY A 158 -1.77 19.88 6.52
C GLY A 158 -2.90 19.57 7.50
N PRO A 159 -4.11 20.06 7.20
CA PRO A 159 -5.25 19.96 8.10
C PRO A 159 -5.59 18.51 8.45
N GLU A 160 -5.92 18.26 9.72
CA GLU A 160 -6.25 16.93 10.25
C GLU A 160 -7.33 16.21 9.43
N VAL A 161 -8.32 16.97 8.97
CA VAL A 161 -9.37 16.48 8.07
C VAL A 161 -8.79 15.77 6.84
N ASN A 162 -7.73 16.30 6.21
CA ASN A 162 -7.14 15.68 5.03
C ASN A 162 -6.31 14.44 5.38
N ILE A 163 -5.69 14.42 6.56
CA ILE A 163 -4.85 13.32 7.04
C ILE A 163 -5.66 12.04 7.25
N TYR A 164 -6.94 12.16 7.63
CA TYR A 164 -7.85 11.03 7.85
C TYR A 164 -8.83 10.76 6.69
N ARG A 165 -8.74 11.54 5.60
CA ARG A 165 -9.57 11.32 4.42
C ARG A 165 -9.08 10.09 3.66
N ILE A 166 -9.99 9.19 3.32
CA ILE A 166 -9.70 8.08 2.42
C ILE A 166 -9.43 8.63 1.03
N HIS A 167 -8.25 8.30 0.50
CA HIS A 167 -7.85 8.75 -0.81
C HIS A 167 -8.24 7.74 -1.89
N GLY A 168 -8.94 8.20 -2.93
CA GLY A 168 -9.51 7.33 -3.95
C GLY A 168 -8.50 6.58 -4.82
N GLY A 169 -7.22 6.96 -4.78
CA GLY A 169 -6.14 6.26 -5.48
C GLY A 169 -5.49 5.11 -4.70
N CYS A 170 -5.80 4.94 -3.41
CA CYS A 170 -5.21 3.88 -2.58
C CYS A 170 -6.18 3.19 -1.63
N GLY A 171 -7.40 3.71 -1.46
CA GLY A 171 -8.42 3.10 -0.61
C GLY A 171 -8.12 3.24 0.90
N MET A 172 -7.18 4.08 1.30
CA MET A 172 -6.82 4.33 2.70
C MET A 172 -6.46 5.79 2.95
N SER A 173 -6.44 6.20 4.22
CA SER A 173 -6.02 7.53 4.64
C SER A 173 -4.49 7.68 4.74
N PRO A 174 -3.93 8.89 4.53
CA PRO A 174 -2.52 9.18 4.79
C PRO A 174 -2.07 8.79 6.21
N ALA A 175 -2.95 8.95 7.20
CA ALA A 175 -2.73 8.50 8.57
C ALA A 175 -2.42 7.00 8.66
N LEU A 176 -3.26 6.17 8.03
CA LEU A 176 -3.11 4.72 8.03
C LEU A 176 -1.80 4.30 7.35
N LEU A 177 -1.50 4.92 6.20
CA LEU A 177 -0.26 4.66 5.47
C LEU A 177 0.99 5.04 6.28
N SER A 178 0.93 6.16 7.01
CA SER A 178 1.99 6.56 7.94
C SER A 178 2.18 5.53 9.06
N HIS A 179 1.10 4.98 9.62
CA HIS A 179 1.18 3.92 10.62
C HIS A 179 1.82 2.64 10.09
N LEU A 180 1.56 2.23 8.84
CA LEU A 180 2.24 1.08 8.22
C LEU A 180 3.77 1.24 8.16
N SER A 181 4.23 2.45 7.83
CA SER A 181 5.67 2.77 7.89
C SER A 181 6.22 2.70 9.31
N GLN A 182 5.52 3.28 10.29
CA GLN A 182 5.91 3.25 11.70
C GLN A 182 6.02 1.84 12.26
N ILE A 183 5.10 0.93 11.89
CA ILE A 183 5.15 -0.47 12.30
C ILE A 183 6.47 -1.12 11.87
N THR A 184 6.87 -0.93 10.61
CA THR A 184 8.16 -1.44 10.10
C THR A 184 9.33 -0.83 10.86
N HIS A 185 9.28 0.48 11.14
CA HIS A 185 10.32 1.15 11.91
C HIS A 185 10.47 0.58 13.32
N PHE A 186 9.38 0.33 14.04
CA PHE A 186 9.43 -0.29 15.37
C PHE A 186 10.00 -1.71 15.32
N ALA A 187 9.62 -2.50 14.31
CA ALA A 187 10.19 -3.83 14.10
C ALA A 187 11.71 -3.74 13.85
N ALA A 188 12.16 -2.78 13.04
CA ALA A 188 13.58 -2.56 12.76
C ALA A 188 14.36 -2.14 14.01
N MET A 189 13.79 -1.29 14.86
CA MET A 189 14.39 -0.95 16.16
C MET A 189 14.58 -2.20 17.03
N LEU A 190 13.50 -2.99 17.21
CA LEU A 190 13.53 -4.22 18.01
C LEU A 190 14.49 -5.27 17.45
N HIS A 191 14.65 -5.34 16.13
CA HIS A 191 15.57 -6.28 15.50
C HIS A 191 17.03 -5.86 15.65
N HIS A 192 17.32 -4.56 15.51
CA HIS A 192 18.67 -4.02 15.59
C HIS A 192 19.24 -4.06 17.01
N ASP A 193 18.45 -3.64 18.00
CA ASP A 193 18.87 -3.59 19.40
C ASP A 193 17.71 -4.01 20.32
N PRO A 194 17.47 -5.33 20.46
CA PRO A 194 16.32 -5.85 21.18
C PRO A 194 16.33 -5.47 22.67
N ILE A 195 17.48 -5.31 23.31
CA ILE A 195 17.54 -5.09 24.76
C ILE A 195 17.21 -3.64 25.09
N ASP A 196 17.86 -2.69 24.42
CA ASP A 196 17.72 -1.27 24.79
C ASP A 196 16.48 -0.63 24.16
N THR A 197 15.99 -1.15 23.02
CA THR A 197 14.82 -0.57 22.33
C THR A 197 13.48 -1.23 22.68
N GLU A 198 13.46 -2.39 23.34
CA GLU A 198 12.21 -3.14 23.62
C GLU A 198 11.17 -2.25 24.30
N PHE A 199 11.55 -1.54 25.36
CA PHE A 199 10.62 -0.68 26.08
C PHE A 199 9.99 0.39 25.18
N VAL A 200 10.81 1.14 24.44
CA VAL A 200 10.35 2.26 23.61
C VAL A 200 9.53 1.78 22.42
N ALA A 201 10.02 0.76 21.70
CA ALA A 201 9.37 0.25 20.51
C ALA A 201 8.04 -0.45 20.83
N VAL A 202 7.98 -1.24 21.92
CA VAL A 202 6.74 -1.90 22.34
C VAL A 202 5.71 -0.88 22.82
N GLN A 203 6.10 0.14 23.59
CA GLN A 203 5.18 1.20 24.00
C GLN A 203 4.64 2.00 22.81
N ALA A 204 5.51 2.37 21.87
CA ALA A 204 5.11 3.05 20.65
C ALA A 204 4.15 2.18 19.80
N ALA A 205 4.43 0.88 19.69
CA ALA A 205 3.57 -0.07 19.01
C ALA A 205 2.22 -0.25 19.69
N GLN A 206 2.16 -0.29 21.03
CA GLN A 206 0.90 -0.34 21.78
C GLN A 206 0.06 0.92 21.54
N ALA A 207 0.68 2.10 21.59
CA ALA A 207 -0.01 3.35 21.28
C ALA A 207 -0.53 3.37 19.83
N THR A 208 0.24 2.83 18.88
CA THR A 208 -0.21 2.70 17.48
C THR A 208 -1.33 1.68 17.34
N LEU A 209 -1.30 0.55 18.05
CA LEU A 209 -2.41 -0.41 18.06
C LEU A 209 -3.70 0.24 18.58
N THR A 210 -3.64 0.98 19.69
CA THR A 210 -4.81 1.72 20.22
C THR A 210 -5.36 2.70 19.18
N ARG A 211 -4.49 3.44 18.49
CA ARG A 211 -4.91 4.35 17.41
C ARG A 211 -5.53 3.61 16.23
N LEU A 212 -4.97 2.47 15.82
CA LEU A 212 -5.50 1.67 14.71
C LEU A 212 -6.86 1.07 15.03
N LEU A 213 -7.09 0.63 16.27
CA LEU A 213 -8.37 0.09 16.73
C LEU A 213 -9.50 1.12 16.68
N THR A 214 -9.19 2.40 16.83
CA THR A 214 -10.17 3.49 16.81
C THR A 214 -9.86 4.52 15.72
N LEU A 215 -9.18 4.13 14.64
CA LEU A 215 -8.66 5.08 13.65
C LEU A 215 -9.83 5.76 12.93
N PRO A 216 -10.02 7.08 13.08
CA PRO A 216 -11.04 7.77 12.32
C PRO A 216 -10.61 7.77 10.85
N GLN A 217 -11.47 7.26 9.98
CA GLN A 217 -11.34 7.44 8.54
C GLN A 217 -12.64 8.01 8.02
N TRP A 218 -12.58 8.76 6.92
CA TRP A 218 -13.80 9.30 6.33
C TRP A 218 -13.69 9.47 4.82
N TYR A 219 -14.82 9.49 4.14
CA TYR A 219 -14.91 9.77 2.71
C TYR A 219 -16.03 10.78 2.42
N GLU A 220 -15.98 11.38 1.24
CA GLU A 220 -17.01 12.26 0.72
C GLU A 220 -18.06 11.42 0.00
N HIS A 221 -19.33 11.65 0.34
CA HIS A 221 -20.47 11.09 -0.36
C HIS A 221 -21.27 12.23 -0.99
N GLU A 222 -21.43 12.16 -2.31
CA GLU A 222 -22.25 13.10 -3.06
C GLU A 222 -23.72 12.70 -2.89
N THR A 223 -24.48 13.54 -2.20
CA THR A 223 -25.93 13.32 -1.99
C THR A 223 -26.77 14.03 -3.04
N SER A 224 -26.25 15.13 -3.60
CA SER A 224 -26.80 15.88 -4.73
C SER A 224 -25.69 16.73 -5.37
N ALA A 225 -25.97 17.35 -6.53
CA ALA A 225 -24.99 18.13 -7.29
C ALA A 225 -24.27 19.24 -6.47
N ASP A 226 -24.88 19.73 -5.40
CA ASP A 226 -24.34 20.81 -4.55
C ASP A 226 -24.14 20.40 -3.07
N CYS A 227 -24.35 19.12 -2.71
CA CYS A 227 -24.27 18.68 -1.31
C CYS A 227 -23.35 17.46 -1.14
N VAL A 228 -22.18 17.72 -0.56
CA VAL A 228 -21.19 16.72 -0.17
C VAL A 228 -21.29 16.46 1.34
N ARG A 229 -21.59 15.22 1.73
CA ARG A 229 -21.60 14.79 3.12
C ARG A 229 -20.34 14.02 3.45
N ARG A 230 -19.75 14.28 4.61
CA ARG A 230 -18.66 13.45 5.17
C ARG A 230 -19.25 12.25 5.90
N VAL A 231 -18.82 11.06 5.53
CA VAL A 231 -19.19 9.82 6.21
C VAL A 231 -17.96 9.33 6.98
N SER A 232 -18.08 9.28 8.31
CA SER A 232 -17.03 8.74 9.18
C SER A 232 -17.18 7.23 9.28
N LEU A 233 -16.07 6.53 9.18
CA LEU A 233 -15.94 5.11 9.44
C LEU A 233 -15.46 4.92 10.88
N ASP A 234 -16.30 4.25 11.67
CA ASP A 234 -15.94 3.75 12.99
C ASP A 234 -15.90 2.22 12.91
N ALA A 235 -14.83 1.62 13.42
CA ALA A 235 -14.66 0.18 13.50
C ALA A 235 -15.85 -0.53 14.18
N ARG A 236 -16.56 0.16 15.08
CA ARG A 236 -17.72 -0.39 15.80
C ARG A 236 -18.98 -0.47 14.96
N THR A 237 -19.13 0.40 13.95
CA THR A 237 -20.36 0.53 13.15
C THR A 237 -20.15 0.18 11.69
N VAL A 238 -18.91 -0.10 11.26
CA VAL A 238 -18.58 -0.40 9.87
C VAL A 238 -19.40 -1.58 9.31
N GLY A 239 -19.65 -2.62 10.11
CA GLY A 239 -20.49 -3.75 9.68
C GLY A 239 -21.92 -3.33 9.35
N GLU A 240 -22.53 -2.50 10.19
CA GLU A 240 -23.88 -1.97 9.98
C GLU A 240 -23.92 -1.05 8.76
N LEU A 241 -22.89 -0.20 8.58
CA LEU A 241 -22.76 0.65 7.41
C LEU A 241 -22.68 -0.20 6.13
N LEU A 242 -21.79 -1.19 6.09
CA LEU A 242 -21.57 -2.03 4.91
C LEU A 242 -22.82 -2.83 4.53
N SER A 243 -23.63 -3.25 5.50
CA SER A 243 -24.89 -3.98 5.26
C SER A 243 -25.88 -3.21 4.38
N GLN A 244 -25.82 -1.87 4.39
CA GLN A 244 -26.69 -1.01 3.58
C GLN A 244 -26.28 -0.96 2.11
N HIS A 245 -25.06 -1.42 1.80
CA HIS A 245 -24.45 -1.36 0.48
C HIS A 245 -24.39 -2.72 -0.22
N LEU A 246 -25.05 -3.76 0.32
CA LEU A 246 -25.04 -5.09 -0.26
C LEU A 246 -26.16 -5.29 -1.30
N ASP A 247 -25.90 -6.12 -2.30
CA ASP A 247 -26.89 -6.66 -3.22
C ASP A 247 -27.59 -7.92 -2.66
N GLU A 248 -28.45 -8.52 -3.47
CA GLU A 248 -29.19 -9.74 -3.11
C GLU A 248 -28.30 -10.98 -2.92
N HIS A 249 -27.05 -10.93 -3.40
CA HIS A 249 -26.06 -11.99 -3.26
C HIS A 249 -25.06 -11.71 -2.12
N GLY A 250 -25.23 -10.60 -1.39
CA GLY A 250 -24.36 -10.21 -0.28
C GLY A 250 -23.04 -9.57 -0.71
N ALA A 251 -22.92 -9.13 -1.96
CA ALA A 251 -21.76 -8.40 -2.47
C ALA A 251 -22.00 -6.88 -2.44
N ILE A 252 -20.93 -6.10 -2.29
CA ILE A 252 -20.99 -4.65 -2.32
C ILE A 252 -21.38 -4.17 -3.71
N LYS A 253 -22.40 -3.30 -3.78
CA LYS A 253 -22.96 -2.76 -5.03
C LYS A 253 -22.79 -1.25 -5.22
N THR A 254 -22.20 -0.55 -4.26
CA THR A 254 -22.03 0.92 -4.33
C THR A 254 -20.57 1.34 -4.10
N ASN A 255 -20.21 2.49 -4.66
CA ASN A 255 -18.87 3.08 -4.52
C ASN A 255 -18.52 3.38 -3.05
N GLU A 256 -19.51 3.80 -2.26
CA GLU A 256 -19.38 4.07 -0.83
C GLU A 256 -19.05 2.79 -0.07
N GLY A 257 -19.80 1.72 -0.33
CA GLY A 257 -19.53 0.41 0.24
C GLY A 257 -18.14 -0.11 -0.13
N MET A 258 -17.70 0.11 -1.38
CA MET A 258 -16.35 -0.29 -1.83
C MET A 258 -15.26 0.50 -1.11
N THR A 259 -15.43 1.82 -1.01
CA THR A 259 -14.49 2.71 -0.31
C THR A 259 -14.39 2.34 1.16
N ALA A 260 -15.53 2.12 1.83
CA ALA A 260 -15.61 1.75 3.24
C ALA A 260 -14.98 0.38 3.53
N SER A 261 -15.36 -0.65 2.76
CA SER A 261 -14.86 -2.03 2.94
C SER A 261 -13.36 -2.12 2.67
N THR A 262 -12.88 -1.41 1.64
CA THR A 262 -11.45 -1.33 1.32
C THR A 262 -10.66 -0.65 2.44
N ALA A 263 -11.13 0.50 2.93
CA ALA A 263 -10.45 1.23 3.99
C ALA A 263 -10.39 0.44 5.30
N GLU A 264 -11.44 -0.34 5.59
CA GLU A 264 -11.46 -1.24 6.72
C GLU A 264 -10.50 -2.42 6.56
N ALA A 265 -10.44 -3.02 5.36
CA ALA A 265 -9.49 -4.09 5.06
C ALA A 265 -8.03 -3.62 5.26
N TRP A 266 -7.70 -2.41 4.84
CA TRP A 266 -6.37 -1.81 5.10
C TRP A 266 -6.10 -1.60 6.59
N ARG A 267 -7.09 -1.15 7.37
CA ARG A 267 -6.96 -0.92 8.81
C ARG A 267 -6.68 -2.22 9.55
N LEU A 268 -7.46 -3.27 9.23
CA LEU A 268 -7.30 -4.62 9.78
C LEU A 268 -5.94 -5.22 9.40
N ALA A 269 -5.51 -5.04 8.15
CA ALA A 269 -4.20 -5.48 7.69
C ALA A 269 -3.05 -4.81 8.47
N ALA A 270 -3.15 -3.51 8.76
CA ALA A 270 -2.16 -2.82 9.58
C ALA A 270 -2.10 -3.35 11.02
N ILE A 271 -3.25 -3.70 11.61
CA ILE A 271 -3.31 -4.31 12.95
C ILE A 271 -2.64 -5.69 12.95
N ILE A 272 -3.00 -6.55 11.99
CA ILE A 272 -2.40 -7.88 11.84
C ILE A 272 -0.89 -7.76 11.64
N TYR A 273 -0.45 -6.83 10.78
CA TYR A 273 0.97 -6.58 10.52
C TYR A 273 1.72 -6.16 11.79
N LEU A 274 1.15 -5.25 12.59
CA LEU A 274 1.71 -4.82 13.87
C LEU A 274 1.82 -5.97 14.86
N GLN A 275 0.74 -6.73 15.03
CA GLN A 275 0.67 -7.89 15.92
C GLN A 275 1.68 -8.96 15.54
N CYS A 276 1.78 -9.29 14.26
CA CYS A 276 2.64 -10.36 13.76
C CYS A 276 4.11 -9.96 13.75
N ARG A 277 4.46 -8.76 13.27
CA ARG A 277 5.87 -8.38 13.07
C ARG A 277 6.50 -7.71 14.28
N VAL A 278 5.81 -6.76 14.91
CA VAL A 278 6.36 -6.00 16.04
C VAL A 278 6.17 -6.78 17.34
N PHE A 279 4.94 -7.20 17.64
CA PHE A 279 4.67 -7.99 18.84
C PHE A 279 5.04 -9.47 18.70
N ARG A 280 5.45 -9.91 17.51
CA ARG A 280 5.86 -11.30 17.23
C ARG A 280 4.80 -12.33 17.64
N LEU A 281 3.52 -11.95 17.57
CA LEU A 281 2.43 -12.87 17.89
C LEU A 281 2.35 -13.93 16.79
N PRO A 282 2.25 -15.23 17.12
CA PRO A 282 2.07 -16.27 16.13
C PRO A 282 0.72 -16.11 15.43
N ARG A 283 0.62 -16.65 14.21
CA ARG A 283 -0.62 -16.60 13.41
C ARG A 283 -1.83 -17.25 14.09
N THR A 284 -1.58 -18.15 15.04
CA THR A 284 -2.59 -18.85 15.84
C THR A 284 -3.02 -18.08 17.10
N HIS A 285 -2.41 -16.91 17.38
CA HIS A 285 -2.79 -16.11 18.53
C HIS A 285 -4.23 -15.60 18.40
N PRO A 286 -5.06 -15.64 19.46
CA PRO A 286 -6.47 -15.21 19.40
C PRO A 286 -6.67 -13.83 18.78
N ASP A 287 -5.87 -12.83 19.20
CA ASP A 287 -5.96 -11.48 18.66
C ASP A 287 -5.66 -11.42 17.16
N VAL A 288 -4.73 -12.24 16.64
CA VAL A 288 -4.43 -12.28 15.20
C VAL A 288 -5.57 -12.96 14.44
N LEU A 289 -6.11 -14.04 15.00
CA LEU A 289 -7.24 -14.79 14.43
C LEU A 289 -8.51 -13.95 14.34
N GLU A 290 -8.80 -13.15 15.35
CA GLU A 290 -9.95 -12.23 15.37
C GLU A 290 -9.84 -11.23 14.22
N GLN A 291 -8.69 -10.56 14.09
CA GLN A 291 -8.49 -9.57 13.03
C GLN A 291 -8.46 -10.22 11.64
N ALA A 292 -7.86 -11.41 11.50
CA ALA A 292 -7.87 -12.17 10.24
C ALA A 292 -9.29 -12.58 9.82
N SER A 293 -10.14 -12.93 10.79
CA SER A 293 -11.55 -13.28 10.54
C SER A 293 -12.35 -12.06 10.09
N SER A 294 -12.17 -10.91 10.75
CA SER A 294 -12.76 -9.64 10.32
C SER A 294 -12.27 -9.24 8.93
N LEU A 295 -10.98 -9.40 8.64
CA LEU A 295 -10.41 -9.09 7.33
C LEU A 295 -10.99 -9.99 6.24
N ALA A 296 -11.09 -11.30 6.49
CA ALA A 296 -11.72 -12.24 5.57
C ALA A 296 -13.20 -11.89 5.34
N ALA A 297 -13.92 -11.48 6.38
CA ALA A 297 -15.29 -11.01 6.25
C ALA A 297 -15.39 -9.78 5.33
N CYS A 298 -14.53 -8.77 5.50
CA CYS A 298 -14.47 -7.61 4.60
C CYS A 298 -14.17 -8.02 3.15
N ILE A 299 -13.16 -8.88 2.93
CA ILE A 299 -12.75 -9.32 1.59
C ILE A 299 -13.88 -10.04 0.85
N ARG A 300 -14.67 -10.88 1.53
CA ARG A 300 -15.78 -11.61 0.91
C ARG A 300 -16.90 -10.71 0.38
N LEU A 301 -17.07 -9.53 0.96
CA LEU A 301 -18.10 -8.59 0.51
C LEU A 301 -17.69 -7.88 -0.78
N MET A 302 -16.38 -7.82 -1.10
CA MET A 302 -15.88 -7.06 -2.24
C MET A 302 -15.93 -7.89 -3.53
N PRO A 303 -16.58 -7.38 -4.61
CA PRO A 303 -16.49 -8.00 -5.93
C PRO A 303 -15.06 -7.95 -6.47
N THR A 304 -14.71 -8.99 -7.23
CA THR A 304 -13.40 -9.18 -7.87
C THR A 304 -13.42 -8.90 -9.37
N SER A 305 -14.56 -8.46 -9.91
CA SER A 305 -14.74 -8.11 -11.31
C SER A 305 -15.85 -7.07 -11.49
N GLY A 306 -15.99 -6.57 -12.72
CA GLY A 306 -16.99 -5.54 -13.06
C GLY A 306 -16.60 -4.15 -12.59
N TYR A 307 -17.56 -3.22 -12.68
CA TYR A 307 -17.33 -1.79 -12.46
C TYR A 307 -17.04 -1.40 -11.00
N MET A 308 -17.37 -2.28 -10.05
CA MET A 308 -17.04 -2.11 -8.62
C MET A 308 -15.62 -2.57 -8.29
N PHE A 309 -14.98 -3.36 -9.16
CA PHE A 309 -13.59 -3.73 -9.02
C PHE A 309 -12.69 -2.59 -9.51
N THR A 310 -12.21 -1.77 -8.56
CA THR A 310 -11.47 -0.53 -8.85
C THR A 310 -10.01 -0.63 -8.45
N ALA A 311 -9.21 0.38 -8.81
CA ALA A 311 -7.80 0.49 -8.39
C ALA A 311 -7.60 0.60 -6.87
N GLN A 312 -8.67 0.79 -6.09
CA GLN A 312 -8.60 0.82 -4.62
C GLN A 312 -8.48 -0.57 -4.00
N THR A 313 -8.76 -1.61 -4.78
CA THR A 313 -8.74 -3.02 -4.38
C THR A 313 -7.62 -3.33 -3.36
N PRO A 314 -7.94 -3.94 -2.22
CA PRO A 314 -7.01 -4.13 -1.11
C PRO A 314 -6.07 -5.32 -1.35
N PHE A 315 -5.20 -5.21 -2.36
CA PHE A 315 -4.31 -6.27 -2.80
C PHE A 315 -3.36 -6.76 -1.70
N PHE A 316 -2.61 -5.86 -1.04
CA PHE A 316 -1.76 -6.23 0.10
C PHE A 316 -2.55 -6.87 1.26
N PRO A 317 -3.70 -6.33 1.71
CA PRO A 317 -4.53 -7.00 2.72
C PRO A 317 -4.93 -8.44 2.34
N VAL A 318 -5.28 -8.71 1.08
CA VAL A 318 -5.60 -10.08 0.63
C VAL A 318 -4.36 -10.98 0.65
N PHE A 319 -3.22 -10.50 0.15
CA PHE A 319 -1.94 -11.23 0.22
C PHE A 319 -1.57 -11.55 1.68
N LEU A 320 -1.67 -10.55 2.56
CA LEU A 320 -1.44 -10.68 4.00
C LEU A 320 -2.33 -11.75 4.61
N LEU A 321 -3.64 -11.74 4.32
CA LEU A 321 -4.56 -12.77 4.78
C LEU A 321 -4.09 -14.17 4.35
N GLY A 322 -3.60 -14.31 3.12
CA GLY A 322 -3.03 -15.57 2.63
C GLY A 322 -1.81 -16.06 3.43
N ILE A 323 -0.94 -15.15 3.88
CA ILE A 323 0.22 -15.44 4.73
C ILE A 323 -0.21 -15.83 6.14
N VAL A 324 -1.11 -15.05 6.75
CA VAL A 324 -1.53 -15.27 8.14
C VAL A 324 -2.59 -16.34 8.32
N ALA A 325 -3.22 -16.80 7.24
CA ALA A 325 -4.26 -17.82 7.28
C ALA A 325 -3.76 -19.12 7.92
N VAL A 326 -4.44 -19.51 9.01
CA VAL A 326 -4.28 -20.82 9.66
C VAL A 326 -5.53 -21.68 9.55
N THR A 327 -6.69 -21.07 9.32
CA THR A 327 -7.95 -21.78 9.08
C THR A 327 -8.18 -22.00 7.59
N GLU A 328 -8.96 -23.03 7.25
CA GLU A 328 -9.40 -23.27 5.88
C GLU A 328 -10.25 -22.10 5.36
N GLU A 329 -11.05 -21.47 6.21
CA GLU A 329 -11.89 -20.34 5.83
C GLU A 329 -11.05 -19.13 5.38
N HIS A 330 -10.04 -18.74 6.15
CA HIS A 330 -9.14 -17.63 5.81
C HIS A 330 -8.38 -17.94 4.52
N SER A 331 -7.87 -19.17 4.41
CA SER A 331 -7.13 -19.64 3.24
C SER A 331 -8.00 -19.57 1.99
N ARG A 332 -9.21 -20.13 2.06
CA ARG A 332 -10.17 -20.14 0.95
C ARG A 332 -10.52 -18.72 0.53
N CYS A 333 -10.77 -17.82 1.48
CA CYS A 333 -11.09 -16.43 1.18
C CYS A 333 -9.98 -15.75 0.37
N ALA A 334 -8.73 -15.84 0.80
CA ALA A 334 -7.61 -15.21 0.10
C ALA A 334 -7.36 -15.86 -1.28
N LEU A 335 -7.29 -17.19 -1.34
CA LEU A 335 -6.98 -17.90 -2.58
C LEU A 335 -8.08 -17.74 -3.64
N GLN A 336 -9.36 -17.80 -3.26
CA GLN A 336 -10.47 -17.59 -4.20
C GLN A 336 -10.48 -16.17 -4.76
N TRP A 337 -10.12 -15.18 -3.95
CA TRP A 337 -9.97 -13.80 -4.43
C TRP A 337 -8.92 -13.73 -5.54
N PHE A 338 -7.73 -14.32 -5.31
CA PHE A 338 -6.66 -14.35 -6.32
C PHE A 338 -7.10 -15.07 -7.60
N GLN A 339 -7.66 -16.27 -7.46
CA GLN A 339 -8.16 -17.07 -8.59
C GLN A 339 -9.22 -16.33 -9.40
N SER A 340 -10.09 -15.58 -8.74
CA SER A 340 -11.11 -14.77 -9.40
C SER A 340 -10.49 -13.60 -10.16
N VAL A 341 -9.56 -12.87 -9.56
CA VAL A 341 -8.90 -11.72 -10.21
C VAL A 341 -8.05 -12.15 -11.40
N ILE A 342 -7.22 -13.19 -11.28
CA ILE A 342 -6.36 -13.66 -12.38
C ILE A 342 -7.15 -14.23 -13.58
N SER A 343 -8.42 -14.63 -13.35
CA SER A 343 -9.30 -15.04 -14.45
C SER A 343 -9.60 -13.88 -15.42
N THR A 344 -9.49 -12.64 -14.92
CA THR A 344 -9.58 -11.42 -15.72
C THR A 344 -8.22 -11.18 -16.39
N ARG A 345 -8.12 -11.42 -17.70
CA ARG A 345 -6.87 -11.38 -18.48
C ARG A 345 -6.32 -9.95 -18.70
N CYS A 346 -6.05 -9.21 -17.63
CA CYS A 346 -5.44 -7.88 -17.68
C CYS A 346 -4.06 -7.91 -17.00
N ARG A 347 -3.07 -7.19 -17.53
CA ARG A 347 -1.75 -7.14 -16.91
C ARG A 347 -1.83 -6.56 -15.49
N SER A 348 -1.13 -7.16 -14.56
CA SER A 348 -1.06 -6.69 -13.18
C SER A 348 0.08 -7.37 -12.41
N SER A 349 0.34 -6.86 -11.21
CA SER A 349 1.22 -7.45 -10.22
C SER A 349 0.65 -8.71 -9.56
N VAL A 350 -0.64 -9.02 -9.77
CA VAL A 350 -1.40 -10.06 -9.06
C VAL A 350 -0.93 -11.48 -9.40
N PRO A 351 -0.79 -11.92 -10.67
CA PRO A 351 -0.41 -13.31 -10.96
C PRO A 351 0.95 -13.71 -10.37
N PRO A 352 2.04 -12.93 -10.53
CA PRO A 352 3.31 -13.26 -9.91
C PRO A 352 3.26 -13.31 -8.37
N ALA A 353 2.47 -12.43 -7.75
CA ALA A 353 2.30 -12.44 -6.30
C ALA A 353 1.50 -13.65 -5.81
N PHE A 354 0.53 -14.12 -6.61
CA PHE A 354 -0.23 -15.33 -6.29
C PHE A 354 0.67 -16.57 -6.33
N GLU A 355 1.49 -16.71 -7.37
CA GLU A 355 2.46 -17.79 -7.49
C GLU A 355 3.48 -17.78 -6.34
N ALA A 356 3.96 -16.60 -5.95
CA ALA A 356 4.83 -16.44 -4.80
C ALA A 356 4.10 -16.83 -3.50
N LEU A 357 2.85 -16.40 -3.32
CA LEU A 357 2.04 -16.76 -2.15
C LEU A 357 1.89 -18.27 -2.00
N GLU A 358 1.64 -19.00 -3.09
CA GLU A 358 1.54 -20.46 -3.07
C GLU A 358 2.85 -21.11 -2.60
N ARG A 359 4.00 -20.68 -3.13
CA ARG A 359 5.32 -21.18 -2.72
C ARG A 359 5.64 -20.85 -1.27
N ILE A 360 5.38 -19.61 -0.85
CA ILE A 360 5.59 -19.17 0.54
C ILE A 360 4.73 -20.02 1.49
N ARG A 361 3.45 -20.21 1.19
CA ARG A 361 2.54 -21.02 2.04
C ARG A 361 3.00 -22.48 2.11
N ALA A 362 3.43 -23.07 1.00
CA ALA A 362 3.98 -24.42 1.00
C ALA A 362 5.21 -24.52 1.91
N TRP A 363 6.14 -23.57 1.81
CA TRP A 363 7.33 -23.52 2.67
C TRP A 363 6.96 -23.32 4.15
N MET A 364 6.01 -22.42 4.46
CA MET A 364 5.61 -22.10 5.84
C MET A 364 5.05 -23.30 6.63
N THR A 365 4.64 -24.38 5.95
CA THR A 365 4.20 -25.62 6.63
C THR A 365 5.30 -26.30 7.44
N THR A 366 6.57 -26.06 7.08
CA THR A 366 7.75 -26.65 7.75
C THR A 366 8.79 -25.61 8.16
N GLY A 367 8.86 -24.48 7.44
CA GLY A 367 9.89 -23.45 7.63
C GLY A 367 9.64 -22.50 8.80
N VAL A 368 8.40 -22.36 9.28
CA VAL A 368 8.07 -21.41 10.35
C VAL A 368 7.82 -22.13 11.67
N LYS A 369 8.60 -21.77 12.69
CA LYS A 369 8.39 -22.22 14.07
C LYS A 369 7.50 -21.22 14.80
N HIS A 370 6.44 -21.72 15.43
CA HIS A 370 5.54 -20.89 16.24
C HIS A 370 5.79 -21.17 17.71
N ASP A 371 5.79 -20.12 18.53
CA ASP A 371 5.75 -20.28 19.97
C ASP A 371 4.44 -20.95 20.40
N PRO A 372 4.47 -21.88 21.37
CA PRO A 372 3.25 -22.39 21.96
C PRO A 372 2.51 -21.27 22.70
N LEU A 373 1.19 -21.41 22.83
CA LEU A 373 0.39 -20.53 23.68
C LEU A 373 0.42 -21.04 25.13
N PRO A 374 0.47 -20.15 26.14
CA PRO A 374 0.59 -18.68 26.02
C PRO A 374 2.00 -18.26 25.58
N VAL A 375 2.08 -17.19 24.77
CA VAL A 375 3.37 -16.62 24.35
C VAL A 375 4.08 -15.94 25.53
N PRO A 376 5.43 -15.86 25.52
CA PRO A 376 6.19 -15.11 26.51
C PRO A 376 5.73 -13.64 26.65
N ASP A 377 5.81 -13.09 27.88
CA ASP A 377 5.43 -11.69 28.14
C ASP A 377 6.32 -10.69 27.40
N LYS A 378 7.64 -10.93 27.42
CA LYS A 378 8.61 -10.11 26.68
C LYS A 378 8.56 -10.45 25.19
N VAL A 379 8.50 -9.42 24.37
CA VAL A 379 8.48 -9.57 22.90
C VAL A 379 9.79 -10.13 22.40
N THR A 380 10.90 -9.75 23.02
CA THR A 380 12.25 -10.23 22.66
C THR A 380 12.44 -11.73 22.87
N HIS A 381 11.63 -12.35 23.73
CA HIS A 381 11.65 -13.80 23.97
C HIS A 381 10.78 -14.59 22.99
N ARG A 382 9.98 -13.91 22.15
CA ARG A 382 9.12 -14.55 21.14
C ARG A 382 9.89 -14.80 19.85
N ALA A 383 9.57 -15.89 19.17
CA ALA A 383 10.11 -16.22 17.86
C ALA A 383 9.79 -15.13 16.83
N PRO A 384 10.79 -14.55 16.14
CA PRO A 384 10.58 -13.54 15.11
C PRO A 384 10.14 -14.17 13.78
N TRP A 385 9.09 -14.98 13.81
CA TRP A 385 8.66 -15.84 12.69
C TRP A 385 8.40 -15.07 11.39
N TRP A 386 8.01 -13.80 11.48
CA TRP A 386 7.82 -12.93 10.32
C TRP A 386 9.15 -12.69 9.58
N GLU A 387 10.26 -12.55 10.31
CA GLU A 387 11.57 -12.35 9.71
C GLU A 387 12.09 -13.62 9.04
N ASP A 388 11.71 -14.81 9.53
CA ASP A 388 11.99 -16.08 8.83
C ASP A 388 11.27 -16.12 7.46
N VAL A 389 10.01 -15.67 7.41
CA VAL A 389 9.24 -15.56 6.16
C VAL A 389 9.88 -14.54 5.22
N VAL A 390 10.26 -13.37 5.73
CA VAL A 390 10.91 -12.32 4.94
C VAL A 390 12.27 -12.79 4.40
N ALA A 391 13.06 -13.52 5.19
CA ALA A 391 14.33 -14.09 4.74
C ALA A 391 14.13 -15.07 3.59
N TYR A 392 13.14 -15.97 3.70
CA TYR A 392 12.78 -16.89 2.62
C TYR A 392 12.34 -16.14 1.35
N ILE A 393 11.49 -15.12 1.48
CA ILE A 393 11.04 -14.30 0.35
C ILE A 393 12.22 -13.59 -0.31
N ALA A 394 13.10 -12.96 0.47
CA ALA A 394 14.26 -12.25 -0.07
C ALA A 394 15.21 -13.17 -0.85
N GLU A 395 15.37 -14.41 -0.39
CA GLU A 395 16.21 -15.43 -1.04
C GLU A 395 15.57 -16.00 -2.32
N THR A 396 14.27 -16.25 -2.32
CA THR A 396 13.58 -17.04 -3.37
C THR A 396 12.78 -16.20 -4.37
N GLU A 397 12.20 -15.09 -3.92
CA GLU A 397 11.31 -14.23 -4.71
C GLU A 397 11.91 -12.84 -4.99
N GLY A 398 12.91 -12.42 -4.19
CA GLY A 398 13.43 -11.06 -4.19
C GLY A 398 12.44 -10.09 -3.53
N THR A 399 12.16 -8.95 -4.18
CA THR A 399 11.19 -7.97 -3.67
C THR A 399 9.82 -8.16 -4.31
N LEU A 400 8.83 -8.52 -3.49
CA LEU A 400 7.44 -8.67 -3.94
C LEU A 400 6.79 -7.31 -4.24
N CYS A 401 6.06 -7.25 -5.36
CA CYS A 401 5.27 -6.10 -5.75
C CYS A 401 3.81 -6.32 -5.31
N LEU A 402 3.41 -5.70 -4.19
CA LEU A 402 2.08 -5.85 -3.56
C LEU A 402 1.23 -4.58 -3.67
N VAL A 403 1.42 -3.84 -4.76
CA VAL A 403 0.75 -2.56 -5.06
C VAL A 403 -0.09 -2.59 -6.31
#